data_AF-A0A850A3M1-F1
#
_entry.id   AF-A0A850A3M1-F1
#
_cell.length_a   1.000
_cell.length_b   1.000
_cell.length_c   1.000
_cell.angle_alpha   90.00
_cell.angle_beta   90.00
_cell.angle_gamma   90.00
#
_symmetry.space_group_name_H-M   'P 1'
#
loop_
_entity.id
_entity.type
_entity.pdbx_description
1 polymer ?
#
loop_
_entity_poly.entity_id
_entity_poly.type
_entity_poly.pdbx_seq_one_letter_code
_entity_poly.pdbx_strand_id
1 'polypeptide(L)'
;MPQRQHATKHPAWMRLAIRLAVWVAPVLVTPLLLGILLDTSTPTAPWGLLCGLTTGITLGALIIIRTIHAQFQALAPDPEDAKERS
;
A
#
# COMPACT_ATOMS: atom_id res chain seq x y z
N MET A 1 -23.42 30.32 -7.60
CA MET A 1 -22.12 30.24 -8.30
C MET A 1 -21.35 29.05 -7.73
N PRO A 2 -20.63 28.29 -8.57
CA PRO A 2 -20.30 26.89 -8.30
C PRO A 2 -19.20 26.72 -7.24
N GLN A 3 -19.38 25.65 -6.47
CA GLN A 3 -18.40 24.91 -5.67
C GLN A 3 -16.97 24.98 -6.24
N ARG A 4 -16.12 25.81 -5.65
CA ARG A 4 -14.66 25.62 -5.68
C ARG A 4 -14.10 26.09 -4.35
N GLN A 5 -13.10 25.38 -3.84
CA GLN A 5 -12.27 25.75 -2.69
C GLN A 5 -12.81 25.35 -1.31
N HIS A 6 -12.95 24.05 -1.07
CA HIS A 6 -12.46 23.46 0.18
C HIS A 6 -12.08 21.99 -0.07
N ALA A 7 -11.12 21.79 -0.98
CA ALA A 7 -10.19 20.67 -0.89
C ALA A 7 -9.25 20.93 0.30
N THR A 8 -9.83 21.06 1.50
CA THR A 8 -9.12 21.35 2.74
C THR A 8 -8.51 20.05 3.22
N LYS A 9 -7.27 19.81 2.75
CA LYS A 9 -6.14 19.36 3.56
C LYS A 9 -6.55 18.58 4.82
N HIS A 10 -7.09 17.38 4.68
CA HIS A 10 -7.25 16.50 5.83
C HIS A 10 -5.85 15.95 6.18
N PRO A 11 -5.22 16.34 7.31
CA PRO A 11 -3.91 15.80 7.73
C PRO A 11 -3.95 14.29 7.98
N ALA A 12 -5.14 13.70 8.01
CA ALA A 12 -5.36 12.26 8.03
C ALA A 12 -4.73 11.56 6.81
N TRP A 13 -4.87 12.11 5.59
CA TRP A 13 -4.30 11.51 4.38
C TRP A 13 -2.78 11.52 4.38
N MET A 14 -2.16 12.60 4.87
CA MET A 14 -0.71 12.69 5.01
C MET A 14 -0.18 11.66 6.02
N ARG A 15 -0.84 11.53 7.18
CA ARG A 15 -0.49 10.50 8.18
C ARG A 15 -0.65 9.09 7.62
N LEU A 16 -1.70 8.87 6.82
CA LEU A 16 -1.94 7.59 6.17
C LEU A 16 -0.86 7.27 5.14
N ALA A 17 -0.49 8.23 4.30
CA ALA A 17 0.59 8.10 3.33
C ALA A 17 1.94 7.81 4.01
N ILE A 18 2.28 8.52 5.09
CA ILE A 18 3.51 8.27 5.86
C ILE A 18 3.48 6.87 6.48
N ARG A 19 2.36 6.48 7.09
CA ARG A 19 2.21 5.14 7.69
C ARG A 19 2.35 4.07 6.61
N LEU A 20 1.69 4.25 5.47
CA LEU A 20 1.79 3.35 4.32
C LEU A 20 3.23 3.25 3.81
N ALA A 21 3.94 4.39 3.68
CA ALA A 21 5.34 4.41 3.26
C ALA A 21 6.25 3.65 4.24
N VAL A 22 6.03 3.81 5.56
CA VAL A 22 6.78 3.08 6.59
C VAL A 22 6.50 1.57 6.55
N TRP A 23 5.30 1.15 6.16
CA TRP A 23 4.98 -0.28 6.01
C TRP A 23 5.47 -0.87 4.68
N VAL A 24 5.42 -0.09 3.59
CA VAL A 24 5.79 -0.54 2.24
C VAL A 24 7.32 -0.57 2.08
N ALA A 25 8.06 0.35 2.70
CA ALA A 25 9.51 0.38 2.63
C ALA A 25 10.20 -0.93 3.07
N PRO A 26 9.95 -1.50 4.26
CA PRO A 26 10.55 -2.76 4.67
C PRO A 26 10.09 -3.92 3.78
N VAL A 27 8.83 -3.90 3.32
CA VAL A 27 8.29 -4.94 2.42
C VAL A 27 8.98 -4.94 1.05
N LEU A 28 9.48 -3.80 0.58
CA LEU A 28 10.29 -3.73 -0.64
C LEU A 28 11.77 -4.05 -0.36
N VAL A 29 12.32 -3.53 0.72
CA VAL A 29 13.76 -3.62 1.03
C VAL A 29 14.16 -5.01 1.51
N THR A 30 13.37 -5.64 2.38
CA THR A 30 13.68 -6.95 2.96
C THR A 30 13.83 -8.06 1.90
N PRO A 31 12.85 -8.31 1.00
CA PRO A 31 13.01 -9.36 -0.01
C PRO A 31 14.08 -9.03 -1.04
N LEU A 32 14.32 -7.75 -1.33
CA LEU A 32 15.44 -7.33 -2.19
C LEU A 32 16.79 -7.65 -1.55
N LEU A 33 16.99 -7.31 -0.28
CA LEU A 33 18.22 -7.64 0.47
C LEU A 33 18.42 -9.17 0.56
N LEU A 34 17.35 -9.92 0.81
CA LEU A 34 17.39 -11.37 0.85
C LEU A 34 17.79 -11.95 -0.52
N GLY A 35 17.24 -11.39 -1.60
CA GLY A 35 17.56 -11.75 -2.97
C GLY A 35 19.02 -11.49 -3.34
N ILE A 36 19.54 -10.32 -2.96
CA ILE A 36 20.96 -9.97 -3.14
C ILE A 36 21.84 -10.95 -2.36
N LEU A 37 21.50 -11.24 -1.10
CA LEU A 37 22.28 -12.15 -0.27
C LEU A 37 22.36 -13.55 -0.89
N LEU A 38 21.23 -14.07 -1.37
CA LEU A 38 21.16 -15.35 -2.08
C LEU A 38 22.04 -15.33 -3.33
N ASP A 39 21.91 -14.32 -4.18
CA ASP A 39 22.69 -14.21 -5.41
C ASP A 39 24.19 -14.04 -5.16
N THR A 40 24.59 -13.40 -4.05
CA THR A 40 26.01 -13.33 -3.68
C THR A 40 26.56 -14.67 -3.16
N SER A 41 25.70 -15.53 -2.62
CA SER A 41 26.09 -16.82 -2.06
C SER A 41 26.11 -17.96 -3.08
N THR A 42 25.36 -17.83 -4.17
CA THR A 42 25.31 -18.82 -5.26
C THR A 42 25.93 -18.25 -6.54
N PRO A 43 26.93 -18.89 -7.15
CA PRO A 43 27.57 -18.42 -8.39
C PRO A 43 26.71 -18.58 -9.66
N THR A 44 25.39 -18.64 -9.50
CA THR A 44 24.40 -18.83 -10.57
C THR A 44 23.80 -17.50 -11.01
N ALA A 45 22.95 -17.52 -12.04
CA ALA A 45 22.19 -16.36 -12.48
C ALA A 45 21.40 -15.69 -11.32
N PRO A 46 21.12 -14.37 -11.41
CA PRO A 46 20.59 -13.56 -10.30
C PRO A 46 19.09 -13.79 -10.06
N TRP A 47 18.73 -15.02 -9.73
CA TRP A 47 17.36 -15.46 -9.47
C TRP A 47 16.84 -14.90 -8.15
N GLY A 48 17.71 -14.72 -7.16
CA GLY A 48 17.38 -14.13 -5.87
C GLY A 48 16.88 -12.69 -6.02
N LEU A 49 17.58 -11.84 -6.79
CA LEU A 49 17.15 -10.47 -7.09
C LEU A 49 15.81 -10.45 -7.82
N LEU A 50 15.64 -11.30 -8.83
CA LEU A 50 14.39 -11.40 -9.60
C LEU A 50 13.20 -11.80 -8.71
N CYS A 51 13.37 -12.84 -7.90
CA CYS A 51 12.36 -13.29 -6.94
C CYS A 51 12.10 -12.26 -5.84
N GLY A 52 13.14 -11.62 -5.32
CA GLY A 52 13.04 -10.60 -4.27
C GLY A 52 12.27 -9.37 -4.75
N LEU A 53 12.56 -8.90 -5.96
CA LEU A 53 11.93 -7.72 -6.55
C LEU A 53 10.47 -7.98 -6.92
N THR A 54 10.17 -9.12 -7.55
CA THR A 54 8.79 -9.52 -7.87
C THR A 54 7.94 -9.72 -6.62
N THR A 55 8.49 -10.37 -5.59
CA THR A 55 7.80 -10.57 -4.30
C THR A 55 7.56 -9.24 -3.58
N GLY A 56 8.57 -8.36 -3.52
CA GLY A 56 8.45 -7.05 -2.89
C GLY A 56 7.39 -6.16 -3.56
N ILE A 57 7.36 -6.12 -4.89
CA ILE A 57 6.34 -5.38 -5.65
C ILE A 57 4.94 -5.96 -5.38
N THR A 58 4.80 -7.28 -5.42
CA THR A 58 3.51 -7.96 -5.22
C THR A 58 2.94 -7.69 -3.82
N LEU A 59 3.77 -7.85 -2.78
CA LEU A 59 3.36 -7.57 -1.41
C LEU A 59 3.06 -6.08 -1.18
N GLY A 60 3.89 -5.19 -1.74
CA GLY A 60 3.65 -3.74 -1.68
C GLY A 60 2.31 -3.36 -2.32
N ALA A 61 2.01 -3.91 -3.50
CA ALA A 61 0.73 -3.69 -4.18
C ALA A 61 -0.46 -4.19 -3.36
N LEU A 62 -0.37 -5.39 -2.76
CA LEU A 62 -1.41 -5.92 -1.89
C LEU A 62 -1.69 -5.03 -0.68
N ILE A 63 -0.64 -4.50 -0.04
CA ILE A 63 -0.79 -3.57 1.11
C ILE A 63 -1.49 -2.27 0.67
N ILE A 64 -1.09 -1.71 -0.47
CA ILE A 64 -1.70 -0.50 -1.04
C ILE A 64 -3.19 -0.75 -1.31
N ILE A 65 -3.53 -1.83 -2.04
CA ILE A 65 -4.91 -2.17 -2.39
C ILE A 65 -5.74 -2.38 -1.13
N ARG A 66 -5.25 -3.17 -0.17
CA ARG A 66 -5.97 -3.44 1.08
C ARG A 66 -6.21 -2.17 1.88
N THR A 67 -5.24 -1.26 1.91
CA THR A 67 -5.36 0.00 2.66
C THR A 67 -6.36 0.95 2.00
N ILE A 68 -6.31 1.07 0.67
CA ILE A 68 -7.29 1.86 -0.10
C ILE A 68 -8.70 1.28 0.10
N HIS A 69 -8.85 -0.04 0.00
CA HIS A 69 -10.14 -0.70 0.16
C HIS A 69 -10.72 -0.51 1.57
N ALA A 70 -9.90 -0.63 2.61
CA ALA A 70 -10.32 -0.37 4.00
C ALA A 70 -10.76 1.08 4.21
N GLN A 71 -10.08 2.05 3.58
CA GLN A 71 -10.49 3.46 3.63
C GLN A 71 -11.81 3.68 2.88
N PHE A 72 -11.98 3.08 1.70
CA PHE A 72 -13.24 3.15 0.95
C PHE A 72 -14.41 2.58 1.73
N GLN A 73 -14.25 1.42 2.38
CA GLN A 73 -15.31 0.85 3.23
C GLN A 73 -15.64 1.73 4.42
N ALA A 74 -14.65 2.37 5.06
CA ALA A 74 -14.88 3.29 6.17
C ALA A 74 -15.57 4.61 5.74
N LEU A 75 -15.51 4.96 4.46
CA LEU A 75 -16.14 6.15 3.87
C LEU A 75 -17.48 5.84 3.18
N ALA A 76 -17.78 4.57 2.91
CA ALA A 76 -19.03 4.16 2.31
C ALA A 76 -20.16 4.28 3.36
N PRO A 77 -21.32 4.88 3.01
CA PRO A 77 -22.45 4.94 3.92
C PRO A 77 -22.92 3.51 4.22
N ASP A 78 -23.21 3.26 5.49
CA ASP A 78 -23.70 1.96 5.96
C ASP A 78 -25.03 1.67 5.25
N PRO A 79 -25.19 0.53 4.55
CA PRO A 79 -26.44 0.20 3.87
C PRO A 79 -27.64 0.08 4.83
N GLU A 80 -27.42 -0.06 6.14
CA GLU A 80 -28.48 -0.03 7.15
C GLU A 80 -29.03 1.39 7.39
N ASP A 81 -28.19 2.43 7.41
CA ASP A 81 -28.63 3.83 7.54
C ASP A 81 -29.43 4.32 6.32
N ALA A 82 -29.18 3.74 5.14
CA ALA A 82 -29.94 4.06 3.93
C ALA A 82 -31.37 3.49 3.97
N LYS A 83 -31.61 2.45 4.77
CA LYS A 83 -32.90 1.75 4.88
C LYS A 83 -33.81 2.35 5.96
N GLU A 84 -33.25 2.98 6.98
CA GLU A 84 -34.02 3.72 7.99
C GLU A 84 -34.51 5.10 7.50
N ARG A 85 -33.97 5.59 6.38
CA ARG A 85 -34.35 6.88 5.75
C ARG A 85 -35.30 6.74 4.56
N SER A 86 -35.72 5.54 4.20
CA SER A 86 -36.68 5.24 3.11
C SER A 86 -38.02 4.79 3.65
#